data_AF-A0A1V6CJH7-F1
#
_entry.id   AF-A0A1V6CJH7-F1
#
_cell.length_a   1.000
_cell.length_b   1.000
_cell.length_c   1.000
_cell.angle_alpha   90.00
_cell.angle_beta   90.00
_cell.angle_gamma   90.00
#
_symmetry.space_group_name_H-M   'P 1'
#
loop_
_entity.id
_entity.type
_entity.pdbx_description
1 polymer ?
#
loop_
_entity_poly.entity_id
_entity_poly.type
_entity_poly.pdbx_seq_one_letter_code
_entity_poly.pdbx_strand_id
1 'polypeptide(L)'
;MSHDSGANPLRWDCARQGCFNLHKRPKIELFADCLPGRLAFSDVDAIAEVNGNFLVLEWKEHRRVPTGQRLLYERWTAAGPTTVLLIVGDAREMTVDEVACVHGGIIGAWRDTDLDGLRSDIRAWADWALLHPAVRVPAATPGD
;
A
#
# COMPACT_ATOMS: atom_id res chain seq x y z
N MET A 1 -24.15 -13.37 -12.03
CA MET A 1 -24.54 -12.31 -11.09
C MET A 1 -23.42 -11.29 -11.09
N SER A 2 -23.68 -10.06 -11.49
CA SER A 2 -22.69 -9.00 -11.57
C SER A 2 -22.31 -8.57 -10.16
N HIS A 3 -21.07 -8.84 -9.74
CA HIS A 3 -20.48 -8.12 -8.63
C HIS A 3 -20.23 -6.70 -9.12
N ASP A 4 -21.06 -5.75 -8.70
CA ASP A 4 -20.69 -4.34 -8.71
C ASP A 4 -19.52 -4.17 -7.72
N SER A 5 -18.30 -4.42 -8.21
CA SER A 5 -17.08 -4.39 -7.43
C SER A 5 -16.63 -2.93 -7.26
N GLY A 6 -16.87 -2.39 -6.06
CA GLY A 6 -16.19 -1.28 -5.38
C GLY A 6 -15.33 -0.29 -6.16
N ALA A 7 -15.70 0.99 -5.98
CA ALA A 7 -14.94 2.25 -6.01
C ALA A 7 -13.97 2.58 -7.17
N ASN A 8 -14.10 3.83 -7.60
CA ASN A 8 -13.50 4.48 -8.76
C ASN A 8 -11.95 4.53 -8.70
N PRO A 9 -11.20 3.79 -9.54
CA PRO A 9 -9.74 3.92 -9.61
C PRO A 9 -9.33 5.29 -10.14
N LEU A 10 -8.07 5.69 -9.93
CA LEU A 10 -7.48 6.87 -10.56
C LEU A 10 -7.64 6.77 -12.10
N ARG A 11 -8.56 7.55 -12.69
CA ARG A 11 -8.88 7.47 -14.14
C ARG A 11 -8.08 8.45 -15.00
N TRP A 12 -6.81 8.69 -14.66
CA TRP A 12 -5.99 9.60 -15.46
C TRP A 12 -5.66 8.99 -16.82
N ASP A 13 -6.07 9.66 -17.89
CA ASP A 13 -5.78 9.25 -19.27
C ASP A 13 -4.54 10.01 -19.78
N CYS A 14 -3.38 9.36 -19.73
CA CYS A 14 -2.13 9.98 -20.18
C CYS A 14 -2.11 10.32 -21.68
N ALA A 15 -2.87 9.60 -22.53
CA ALA A 15 -2.91 9.86 -23.96
C ALA A 15 -3.70 11.12 -24.29
N ARG A 16 -4.77 11.40 -23.53
CA ARG A 16 -5.61 12.60 -23.71
C ARG A 16 -5.16 13.80 -22.88
N GLN A 17 -4.60 13.57 -21.69
CA GLN A 17 -4.32 14.61 -20.70
C GLN A 17 -2.82 14.83 -20.43
N GLY A 18 -1.95 14.08 -21.09
CA GLY A 18 -0.50 14.10 -20.87
C GLY A 18 -0.08 13.30 -19.63
N CYS A 19 1.22 13.20 -19.38
CA CYS A 19 1.76 12.40 -18.28
C CYS A 19 1.31 12.92 -16.89
N PHE A 20 0.68 12.05 -16.08
CA PHE A 20 0.27 12.39 -14.71
C PHE A 20 1.43 12.95 -13.87
N ASN A 21 2.60 12.30 -13.94
CA ASN A 21 3.77 12.70 -13.17
C ASN A 21 4.31 14.08 -13.54
N LEU A 22 4.07 14.56 -14.77
CA LEU A 22 4.48 15.91 -15.18
C LEU A 22 3.44 16.96 -14.81
N HIS A 23 2.15 16.63 -14.90
CA HIS A 23 1.07 17.62 -14.81
C HIS A 23 0.33 17.65 -13.48
N LYS A 24 0.38 16.57 -12.69
CA LYS A 24 -0.46 16.39 -11.49
C LYS A 24 0.27 15.88 -10.25
N ARG A 25 1.44 15.24 -10.38
CA ARG A 25 2.22 14.83 -9.20
C ARG A 25 2.55 16.07 -8.36
N PRO A 26 2.18 16.10 -7.06
CA PRO A 26 2.58 17.17 -6.17
C PRO A 26 4.09 17.26 -6.07
N LYS A 27 4.63 18.49 -6.12
CA LYS A 27 6.07 18.78 -5.96
C LYS A 27 6.48 18.72 -4.49
N ILE A 28 6.36 17.54 -3.89
CA ILE A 28 6.59 17.30 -2.46
C ILE A 28 8.02 17.62 -2.03
N GLU A 29 8.97 17.65 -2.97
CA GLU A 29 10.35 18.09 -2.75
C GLU A 29 10.45 19.55 -2.27
N LEU A 30 9.42 20.37 -2.52
CA LEU A 30 9.34 21.73 -1.99
C LEU A 30 9.21 21.78 -0.47
N PHE A 31 8.87 20.65 0.17
CA PHE A 31 8.77 20.52 1.63
C PHE A 31 9.99 19.81 2.24
N ALA A 32 11.08 19.61 1.49
CA ALA A 32 12.24 18.84 1.96
C ALA A 32 12.95 19.49 3.17
N ASP A 33 12.93 20.81 3.26
CA ASP A 33 13.50 21.59 4.38
C ASP A 33 12.62 21.58 5.64
N CYS A 34 11.37 21.13 5.53
CA CYS A 34 10.43 21.00 6.64
C CYS A 34 10.67 19.73 7.47
N LEU A 35 11.52 18.81 7.01
CA LEU A 35 11.83 17.55 7.68
C LEU A 35 13.25 17.58 8.27
N PRO A 36 13.50 16.89 9.40
CA PRO A 36 14.83 16.83 9.97
C PRO A 36 15.79 15.97 9.13
N GLY A 37 17.04 16.42 9.03
CA GLY A 37 18.14 15.65 8.44
C GLY A 37 18.01 15.49 6.92
N ARG A 38 18.08 14.24 6.44
CA ARG A 38 17.98 13.89 5.01
C ARG A 38 16.74 13.03 4.72
N LEU A 39 15.66 13.30 5.43
CA LEU A 39 14.38 12.63 5.20
C LEU A 39 13.73 13.18 3.92
N ALA A 40 13.00 12.31 3.23
CA ALA A 40 12.17 12.66 2.10
C ALA A 40 10.82 11.98 2.25
N PHE A 41 9.77 12.60 1.71
CA PHE A 41 8.46 11.97 1.61
C PHE A 41 8.55 10.76 0.69
N SER A 42 8.02 9.62 1.14
CA SER A 42 7.85 8.42 0.29
C SER A 42 6.47 8.46 -0.36
N ASP A 43 6.40 8.04 -1.61
CA ASP A 43 5.17 7.55 -2.22
C ASP A 43 4.90 6.10 -1.77
N VAL A 44 3.65 5.68 -1.98
CA VAL A 44 3.19 4.28 -1.93
C VAL A 44 2.39 4.02 -3.20
N ASP A 45 2.49 2.82 -3.77
CA ASP A 45 1.85 2.51 -5.05
C ASP A 45 0.34 2.31 -4.92
N ALA A 46 -0.10 1.64 -3.85
CA ALA A 46 -1.51 1.52 -3.50
C ALA A 46 -1.71 1.41 -1.99
N ILE A 47 -2.85 1.90 -1.52
CA ILE A 47 -3.32 1.69 -0.15
C ILE A 47 -4.83 1.42 -0.16
N ALA A 48 -5.25 0.46 0.65
CA ALA A 48 -6.65 0.17 0.93
C ALA A 48 -6.88 0.09 2.44
N GLU A 49 -8.12 0.36 2.87
CA GLU A 49 -8.54 0.30 4.27
C GLU A 49 -9.77 -0.59 4.39
N VAL A 50 -9.77 -1.46 5.42
CA VAL A 50 -10.90 -2.32 5.79
C VAL A 50 -11.00 -2.38 7.32
N ASN A 51 -12.09 -1.84 7.88
CA ASN A 51 -12.40 -1.86 9.33
C ASN A 51 -11.27 -1.32 10.23
N GLY A 52 -10.59 -0.27 9.78
CA GLY A 52 -9.46 0.36 10.46
C GLY A 52 -8.11 -0.34 10.21
N ASN A 53 -8.07 -1.42 9.41
CA ASN A 53 -6.83 -2.08 8.99
C ASN A 53 -6.40 -1.55 7.64
N PHE A 54 -5.10 -1.33 7.46
CA PHE A 54 -4.55 -0.79 6.21
C PHE A 54 -3.69 -1.82 5.49
N LEU A 55 -3.90 -1.96 4.19
CA LEU A 55 -3.03 -2.71 3.29
C LEU A 55 -2.33 -1.73 2.37
N VAL A 56 -0.99 -1.75 2.39
CA VAL A 56 -0.15 -1.01 1.45
C VAL A 56 0.48 -1.99 0.49
N LEU A 57 0.46 -1.67 -0.81
CA LEU A 57 1.22 -2.38 -1.83
C LEU A 57 2.38 -1.49 -2.28
N GLU A 58 3.57 -2.08 -2.35
CA GLU A 58 4.78 -1.41 -2.84
C GLU A 58 5.49 -2.32 -3.84
N TRP A 59 5.51 -1.92 -5.11
CA TRP A 59 6.16 -2.61 -6.21
C TRP A 59 7.62 -2.18 -6.33
N LYS A 60 8.51 -3.14 -6.58
CA LYS A 60 9.94 -2.94 -6.77
C LYS A 60 10.45 -3.79 -7.93
N GLU A 61 11.44 -3.28 -8.64
CA GLU A 61 12.16 -4.06 -9.65
C GLU A 61 13.05 -5.15 -9.04
N HIS A 62 13.35 -5.06 -7.73
CA HIS A 62 14.21 -6.02 -7.02
C HIS A 62 13.93 -6.03 -5.51
N ARG A 63 14.37 -7.09 -4.82
CA ARG A 63 14.17 -7.28 -3.36
C ARG A 63 14.78 -6.18 -2.48
N ARG A 64 15.73 -5.39 -2.99
CA ARG A 64 16.42 -4.37 -2.20
C ARG A 64 15.48 -3.21 -1.87
N VAL A 65 15.12 -3.10 -0.59
CA VAL A 65 14.41 -1.95 -0.03
C VAL A 65 15.43 -0.94 0.51
N PRO A 66 15.42 0.33 0.06
CA PRO A 66 16.28 1.36 0.63
C PRO A 66 16.09 1.51 2.14
N THR A 67 17.18 1.79 2.88
CA THR A 67 17.16 1.83 4.36
C THR A 67 16.06 2.73 4.93
N GLY A 68 15.82 3.89 4.32
CA GLY A 68 14.76 4.81 4.77
C GLY A 68 13.36 4.20 4.68
N GLN A 69 13.03 3.58 3.54
CA GLN A 69 11.75 2.88 3.35
C GLN A 69 11.66 1.64 4.23
N ARG A 70 12.75 0.89 4.40
CA ARG A 70 12.79 -0.27 5.30
C ARG A 70 12.39 0.13 6.73
N LEU A 71 13.02 1.17 7.26
CA LEU A 71 12.71 1.71 8.58
C LEU A 71 11.29 2.25 8.67
N LEU A 72 10.79 2.89 7.61
CA LEU A 72 9.41 3.36 7.52
C LEU A 72 8.44 2.18 7.68
N TYR A 73 8.55 1.13 6.86
CA TYR A 73 7.62 0.01 6.89
C TYR A 73 7.72 -0.81 8.18
N GLU A 74 8.94 -1.06 8.67
CA GLU A 74 9.13 -1.74 9.97
C GLU A 74 8.45 -0.93 11.10
N ARG A 75 8.66 0.39 11.18
CA ARG A 75 8.07 1.19 12.27
C ARG A 75 6.57 1.40 12.11
N TRP A 76 6.09 1.63 10.88
CA TRP A 76 4.68 1.89 10.62
C TRP A 76 3.82 0.67 10.94
N THR A 77 4.25 -0.51 10.49
CA THR A 77 3.54 -1.78 10.76
C THR A 77 3.67 -2.24 12.21
N ALA A 78 4.72 -1.82 12.94
CA ALA A 78 4.83 -2.06 14.38
C ALA A 78 3.90 -1.14 15.21
N ALA A 79 3.64 0.08 14.74
CA ALA A 79 2.91 1.09 15.49
C ALA A 79 1.38 0.98 15.39
N GLY A 80 0.85 0.24 14.41
CA GLY A 80 -0.58 0.21 14.15
C GLY A 80 -1.01 -0.90 13.20
N PRO A 81 -2.28 -0.89 12.76
CA PRO A 81 -2.92 -2.00 12.04
C PRO A 81 -2.58 -2.01 10.54
N THR A 82 -1.38 -1.59 10.18
CA THR A 82 -0.92 -1.55 8.79
C THR A 82 -0.16 -2.82 8.45
N THR A 83 -0.44 -3.36 7.27
CA THR A 83 0.31 -4.44 6.64
C THR A 83 0.84 -3.91 5.30
N VAL A 84 2.10 -4.19 5.00
CA VAL A 84 2.71 -3.81 3.70
C VAL A 84 3.05 -5.09 2.95
N LEU A 85 2.62 -5.20 1.69
CA LEU A 85 3.13 -6.22 0.77
C LEU A 85 4.19 -5.58 -0.12
N LEU A 86 5.43 -6.03 0.05
CA LEU A 86 6.54 -5.70 -0.84
C LEU A 86 6.51 -6.68 -2.00
N ILE A 87 6.39 -6.17 -3.22
CA ILE A 87 6.19 -6.95 -4.43
C ILE A 87 7.40 -6.75 -5.33
N VAL A 88 8.02 -7.84 -5.77
CA VAL A 88 9.04 -7.81 -6.82
C VAL A 88 8.39 -8.21 -8.14
N GLY A 89 8.58 -7.40 -9.17
CA GLY A 89 8.13 -7.66 -10.53
C GLY A 89 8.15 -6.41 -11.38
N ASP A 90 7.45 -6.45 -12.51
CA ASP A 90 7.34 -5.32 -13.44
C ASP A 90 5.95 -4.70 -13.37
N ALA A 91 5.85 -3.49 -12.81
CA ALA A 91 4.59 -2.76 -12.70
C ALA A 91 4.02 -2.30 -14.05
N ARG A 92 4.84 -2.21 -15.11
CA ARG A 92 4.39 -1.87 -16.45
C ARG A 92 3.65 -3.05 -17.09
N GLU A 93 4.24 -4.24 -17.00
CA GLU A 93 3.67 -5.47 -17.56
C GLU A 93 2.74 -6.20 -16.56
N MET A 94 2.62 -5.65 -15.34
CA MET A 94 1.86 -6.21 -14.22
C MET A 94 2.28 -7.64 -13.85
N THR A 95 3.58 -7.93 -13.93
CA THR A 95 4.14 -9.21 -13.48
C THR A 95 4.49 -9.15 -12.00
N VAL A 96 4.32 -10.29 -11.34
CA VAL A 96 4.76 -10.51 -9.96
C VAL A 96 5.64 -11.74 -10.00
N ASP A 97 6.82 -11.63 -9.39
CA ASP A 97 7.78 -12.71 -9.26
C ASP A 97 7.87 -13.18 -7.81
N GLU A 98 7.87 -12.23 -6.87
CA GLU A 98 7.97 -12.53 -5.44
C GLU A 98 7.20 -11.53 -4.58
N VAL A 99 6.82 -11.97 -3.38
CA VAL A 99 6.21 -11.12 -2.37
C VAL A 99 6.84 -11.35 -1.00
N ALA A 100 6.94 -10.29 -0.21
CA ALA A 100 7.21 -10.36 1.22
C ALA A 100 6.18 -9.52 1.98
N CYS A 101 5.68 -10.06 3.09
CA CYS A 101 4.77 -9.34 3.97
C CYS A 101 5.56 -8.64 5.08
N VAL A 102 5.28 -7.36 5.30
CA VAL A 102 5.73 -6.60 6.47
C VAL A 102 4.56 -6.40 7.41
N HIS A 103 4.67 -6.96 8.61
CA HIS A 103 3.62 -6.88 9.63
C HIS A 103 4.25 -6.88 11.03
N GLY A 104 3.73 -6.06 11.94
CA GLY A 104 4.26 -5.97 13.31
C GLY A 104 5.73 -5.56 13.37
N GLY A 105 6.23 -4.86 12.36
CA GLY A 105 7.62 -4.43 12.23
C GLY A 105 8.61 -5.49 11.77
N ILE A 106 8.12 -6.63 11.29
CA ILE A 106 8.96 -7.71 10.79
C ILE A 106 8.74 -7.82 9.28
N ILE A 107 9.83 -7.77 8.51
CA ILE A 107 9.83 -8.14 7.10
C ILE A 107 9.94 -9.66 7.03
N GLY A 108 8.89 -10.32 6.54
CA GLY A 108 8.84 -11.75 6.35
C GLY A 108 9.81 -12.25 5.27
N ALA A 109 9.90 -13.58 5.15
CA ALA A 109 10.64 -14.20 4.07
C ALA A 109 10.00 -13.86 2.71
N TRP A 110 10.85 -13.68 1.70
CA TRP A 110 10.42 -13.61 0.32
C TRP A 110 9.88 -14.96 -0.14
N ARG A 111 8.75 -14.92 -0.84
CA ARG A 111 8.08 -16.08 -1.40
C ARG A 111 7.84 -15.84 -2.88
N ASP A 112 8.27 -16.80 -3.71
CA ASP A 112 7.96 -16.80 -5.14
C ASP A 112 6.44 -16.89 -5.34
N THR A 113 5.90 -16.04 -6.20
CA THR A 113 4.46 -15.95 -6.48
C THR A 113 4.20 -15.27 -7.81
N ASP A 114 3.02 -15.49 -8.39
CA ASP A 114 2.55 -14.75 -9.56
C ASP A 114 1.42 -13.76 -9.19
N LEU A 115 0.83 -13.13 -10.21
CA LEU A 115 -0.25 -12.15 -10.05
C LEU A 115 -1.49 -12.75 -9.36
N ASP A 116 -1.83 -14.01 -9.64
CA ASP A 116 -2.98 -14.66 -9.01
C ASP A 116 -2.69 -15.04 -7.55
N GLY A 117 -1.45 -15.38 -7.25
CA GLY A 117 -0.97 -15.51 -5.87
C GLY A 117 -1.04 -14.19 -5.11
N LEU A 118 -0.60 -13.07 -5.69
CA LEU A 118 -0.75 -11.73 -5.07
C LEU A 118 -2.22 -11.38 -4.83
N ARG A 119 -3.11 -11.64 -5.81
CA ARG A 119 -4.56 -11.45 -5.63
C ARG A 119 -5.12 -12.29 -4.49
N SER A 120 -4.61 -13.51 -4.33
CA SER A 120 -5.03 -14.40 -3.24
C SER A 120 -4.57 -13.85 -1.88
N ASP A 121 -3.33 -13.35 -1.78
CA ASP A 121 -2.81 -12.70 -0.57
C ASP A 121 -3.64 -11.46 -0.19
N ILE A 122 -3.98 -10.61 -1.16
CA ILE A 122 -4.82 -9.42 -0.94
C ILE A 122 -6.22 -9.80 -0.44
N ARG A 123 -6.84 -10.83 -1.03
CA ARG A 123 -8.16 -11.32 -0.59
C ARG A 123 -8.10 -11.92 0.81
N ALA A 124 -7.09 -12.74 1.09
CA ALA A 124 -6.91 -13.33 2.41
C ALA A 124 -6.70 -12.25 3.48
N TRP A 125 -5.93 -11.20 3.18
CA TRP A 125 -5.81 -10.03 4.06
C TRP A 125 -7.16 -9.33 4.26
N ALA A 126 -7.92 -9.10 3.20
CA ALA A 126 -9.21 -8.41 3.28
C ALA A 126 -10.23 -9.20 4.11
N ASP A 127 -10.31 -10.52 3.91
CA ASP A 127 -11.16 -11.43 4.68
C ASP A 127 -10.76 -11.42 6.17
N TRP A 128 -9.45 -11.42 6.45
CA TRP A 128 -8.95 -11.26 7.81
C TRP A 128 -9.34 -9.90 8.41
N ALA A 129 -9.15 -8.81 7.68
CA ALA A 129 -9.45 -7.46 8.16
C ALA A 129 -10.94 -7.23 8.45
N LEU A 130 -11.83 -7.86 7.66
CA LEU A 130 -13.27 -7.85 7.91
C LEU A 130 -13.63 -8.45 9.28
N LEU A 131 -12.95 -9.52 9.66
CA LEU A 131 -13.17 -10.24 10.93
C LEU A 131 -12.45 -9.62 12.13
N HIS A 132 -11.48 -8.74 11.90
CA HIS A 132 -10.63 -8.16 12.94
C HIS A 132 -10.57 -6.63 12.88
N PRO A 133 -11.65 -5.90 13.22
CA PRO A 133 -11.64 -4.44 13.22
C PRO A 133 -10.57 -3.87 14.15
N ALA A 134 -9.68 -3.03 13.62
CA ALA A 134 -8.61 -2.40 14.40
C ALA A 134 -9.06 -1.13 15.12
N VAL A 135 -10.15 -0.50 14.65
CA VAL A 135 -10.79 0.61 15.35
C VAL A 135 -12.19 0.15 15.74
N ARG A 136 -12.52 0.25 17.02
CA ARG A 136 -13.91 0.09 17.47
C ARG A 136 -14.67 1.34 17.06
N VAL A 137 -15.69 1.19 16.21
CA VAL A 137 -16.66 2.26 15.96
C VAL A 137 -17.23 2.64 17.33
N PRO A 138 -17.17 3.93 17.75
CA PRO A 138 -17.85 4.36 18.95
C PRO A 138 -19.31 3.95 18.84
N ALA A 139 -19.88 3.32 19.87
CA ALA A 139 -21.30 3.02 19.87
C ALA A 139 -22.05 4.32 19.56
N ALA A 140 -22.90 4.30 18.52
CA ALA A 140 -23.72 5.45 18.19
C ALA A 140 -24.45 5.88 19.47
N THR A 141 -24.20 7.11 19.92
CA THR A 141 -24.97 7.68 21.02
C THR A 141 -26.42 7.67 20.55
N PRO A 142 -27.36 7.04 21.26
CA PRO A 142 -28.75 7.06 20.86
C PRO A 142 -29.27 8.50 21.00
N GLY A 143 -29.39 9.24 19.89
CA GLY A 143 -30.00 10.57 19.93
C GLY A 143 -29.58 11.61 18.89
N ASP A 144 -29.25 11.25 17.65
CA ASP A 144 -29.32 12.17 16.49
C ASP A 144 -30.39 11.69 15.50
#